data_AF-T1EJ21-F1
#
_entry.id   AF-T1EJ21-F1
#
_cell.length_a   1.000
_cell.length_b   1.000
_cell.length_c   1.000
_cell.angle_alpha   90.00
_cell.angle_beta   90.00
_cell.angle_gamma   90.00
#
_symmetry.space_group_name_H-M   'P 1'
#
loop_
_entity.id
_entity.type
_entity.pdbx_description
1 polymer ?
#
loop_
_entity_poly.entity_id
_entity_poly.type
_entity_poly.pdbx_seq_one_letter_code
_entity_poly.pdbx_strand_id
1 'polypeptide(L)' 'GWLVIQQRIDGSLSFNKSWASYKSGFGIYYRNFWLGLEKMHQLTASADYRLRFEI' A
#
# COMPACT_ATOMS: atom_id res chain seq x y z
N GLY A 1 -0.51 2.13 -16.99
CA GLY A 1 -1.26 1.27 -16.05
C GLY A 1 -1.20 1.85 -14.65
N TRP A 2 -1.96 1.30 -13.70
CA TRP A 2 -1.95 1.73 -12.29
C TRP A 2 -1.27 0.68 -11.41
N LEU A 3 -0.39 1.12 -10.51
CA LEU A 3 0.15 0.26 -9.45
C LEU A 3 -0.79 0.34 -8.25
N VAL A 4 -1.29 -0.80 -7.80
CA VAL A 4 -2.11 -0.88 -6.58
C VAL A 4 -1.18 -0.86 -5.37
N ILE A 5 -1.26 0.21 -4.58
CA ILE A 5 -0.43 0.39 -3.38
C ILE A 5 -1.14 -0.06 -2.10
N GLN A 6 -2.47 -0.15 -2.13
CA GLN A 6 -3.32 -0.54 -1.02
C GLN A 6 -4.61 -1.14 -1.55
N GLN A 7 -5.06 -2.25 -0.95
CA GLN A 7 -6.36 -2.86 -1.26
C GLN A 7 -7.04 -3.32 0.02
N ARG A 8 -8.36 -3.15 0.10
CA ARG A 8 -9.22 -3.63 1.19
C ARG A 8 -10.47 -4.26 0.61
N ILE A 9 -10.55 -5.58 0.67
CA ILE A 9 -11.69 -6.40 0.21
C ILE A 9 -12.61 -6.74 1.38
N ASP A 10 -12.05 -7.02 2.55
CA ASP A 10 -12.80 -7.47 3.72
C ASP A 10 -12.09 -7.10 5.04
N GLY A 11 -12.69 -7.51 6.17
CA GLY A 11 -12.16 -7.28 7.51
C GLY A 11 -11.11 -8.28 8.00
N SER A 12 -10.60 -9.18 7.14
CA SER A 12 -9.67 -10.26 7.54
C SER A 12 -8.28 -9.76 7.96
N LEU A 13 -7.92 -8.53 7.57
CA LEU A 13 -6.64 -7.92 7.91
C LEU A 13 -6.85 -6.65 8.74
N SER A 14 -6.30 -6.62 9.95
CA SER A 14 -6.23 -5.41 10.75
C SER A 14 -5.22 -4.43 10.15
N PHE A 15 -5.69 -3.19 9.92
CA PHE A 15 -4.84 -2.06 9.52
C PHE A 15 -4.35 -1.25 10.73
N ASN A 16 -4.74 -1.62 11.95
CA ASN A 16 -4.13 -1.06 13.16
C ASN A 16 -2.78 -1.77 13.39
N LYS A 17 -1.73 -1.24 12.75
CA LYS A 17 -0.36 -1.78 12.76
C LYS A 17 0.62 -0.70 13.17
N SER A 18 1.81 -1.12 13.63
CA SER A 18 2.87 -0.20 14.00
C SER A 18 3.46 0.53 12.79
N TRP A 19 4.16 1.64 13.05
CA TRP A 19 4.90 2.37 12.03
C TRP A 19 5.84 1.48 11.21
N ALA A 20 6.55 0.56 11.87
CA ALA A 20 7.47 -0.35 11.21
C ALA A 20 6.76 -1.21 10.15
N SER A 21 5.56 -1.71 10.44
CA SER A 21 4.75 -2.45 9.47
C SER A 21 4.30 -1.57 8.30
N TYR A 22 3.89 -0.34 8.56
CA TYR A 22 3.53 0.61 7.49
C TYR A 22 4.73 0.99 6.61
N LYS A 23 5.94 1.02 7.19
CA LYS A 23 7.18 1.23 6.43
C LYS A 23 7.47 0.05 5.51
N SER A 24 7.45 -1.19 6.01
CA SER A 24 7.79 -2.40 5.26
C SER A 24 6.69 -2.86 4.28
N GLY A 25 5.43 -2.59 4.61
CA GLY A 25 4.27 -3.23 3.98
C GLY A 25 3.78 -4.44 4.75
N PHE A 26 2.52 -4.81 4.54
CA PHE A 26 1.87 -5.98 5.16
C PHE A 26 0.65 -6.44 4.37
N GLY A 27 0.20 -7.67 4.63
CA GLY A 27 -0.98 -8.27 4.00
C GLY A 27 -0.66 -9.19 2.82
N ILE A 28 -1.69 -9.56 2.07
CA ILE A 28 -1.62 -10.53 0.98
C ILE A 28 -2.00 -9.83 -0.33
N TYR A 29 -1.11 -9.92 -1.31
CA TYR A 29 -1.33 -9.34 -2.64
C TYR A 29 -2.61 -9.92 -3.27
N TYR A 30 -3.39 -9.08 -3.97
CA TYR A 30 -4.75 -9.37 -4.46
C TYR A 30 -5.85 -9.62 -3.40
N ARG A 31 -5.56 -9.42 -2.11
CA ARG A 31 -6.56 -9.40 -1.03
C ARG A 31 -6.51 -8.07 -0.29
N ASN A 32 -6.31 -8.11 1.03
CA ASN A 32 -6.04 -6.93 1.83
C ASN A 32 -4.53 -6.77 1.93
N PHE A 33 -4.00 -5.64 1.47
CA PHE A 33 -2.58 -5.35 1.63
C PHE A 33 -2.27 -3.86 1.63
N TRP A 34 -1.07 -3.58 2.12
CA TRP A 34 -0.37 -2.31 2.08
C TRP A 34 1.03 -2.54 1.51
N LEU A 35 1.39 -1.83 0.44
CA LEU A 35 2.66 -2.02 -0.27
C LEU A 35 3.88 -1.71 0.61
N GLY A 36 3.77 -0.66 1.43
CA GLY A 36 4.85 -0.14 2.27
C GLY A 36 5.32 1.25 1.84
N LEU A 37 5.55 2.14 2.82
CA LEU A 37 5.97 3.51 2.58
C LEU A 37 7.36 3.60 1.95
N GLU A 38 8.27 2.71 2.30
CA GLU A 38 9.63 2.72 1.76
C GLU A 38 9.64 2.43 0.25
N LYS A 39 8.83 1.45 -0.19
CA LYS A 39 8.67 1.12 -1.61
C LYS A 39 7.99 2.26 -2.36
N MET A 40 6.96 2.86 -1.78
CA MET A 40 6.29 4.01 -2.39
C MET A 40 7.23 5.20 -2.54
N HIS A 41 8.03 5.49 -1.52
CA HIS A 41 9.02 6.56 -1.58
C HIS A 41 10.05 6.34 -2.70
N GLN A 42 10.58 5.12 -2.84
CA GLN A 42 11.50 4.77 -3.92
C GLN A 42 10.87 4.95 -5.31
N LEU A 43 9.59 4.58 -5.46
CA LEU A 43 8.87 4.76 -6.72
C LEU A 43 8.68 6.25 -7.02
N THR A 44 8.11 7.01 -6.09
CA THR A 44 7.76 8.42 -6.30
C THR A 44 8.98 9.35 -6.33
N ALA A 45 10.15 8.90 -5.90
CA ALA A 45 11.39 9.67 -6.03
C ALA A 45 11.87 9.77 -7.50
N SER A 46 11.42 8.86 -8.37
CA SER A 46 11.94 8.77 -9.75
C SER A 46 11.22 9.69 -10.75
N ALA A 47 9.96 10.04 -10.49
CA ALA A 47 9.12 10.84 -11.38
C ALA A 47 7.87 11.33 -10.65
N ASP A 48 7.09 12.19 -11.30
CA ASP A 48 5.77 12.57 -10.83
C ASP A 48 4.75 11.45 -11.07
N TYR A 49 4.14 10.97 -9.99
CA TYR A 49 3.06 9.99 -10.04
C TYR A 49 1.73 10.62 -9.63
N ARG A 50 0.64 10.10 -10.19
CA ARG A 50 -0.71 10.45 -9.77
C ARG A 50 -1.23 9.41 -8.79
N LEU A 51 -1.98 9.87 -7.79
CA LEU A 51 -2.67 9.02 -6.85
C LEU A 51 -4.16 8.98 -7.19
N ARG A 52 -4.75 7.79 -7.15
CA ARG A 52 -6.18 7.57 -7.35
C ARG A 52 -6.73 6.76 -6.19
N PHE A 53 -7.89 7.17 -5.68
CA PHE A 53 -8.66 6.41 -4.71
C PHE A 53 -9.89 5.84 -5.41
N GLU A 54 -10.20 4.58 -5.12
CA GLU A 54 -11.40 3.89 -5.56
C GLU A 54 -12.09 3.33 -4.30
N ILE A 55 -13.43 3.39 -4.28
CA ILE A 55 -14.28 2.89 -3.19
C ILE A 55 -15.05 1.69 -3.70
#